data_AF-B8F0I1-F1
#
_entry.id   AF-B8F0I1-F1
#
_cell.length_a   1.000
_cell.length_b   1.000
_cell.length_c   1.000
_cell.angle_alpha   90.00
_cell.angle_beta   90.00
_cell.angle_gamma   90.00
#
_symmetry.space_group_name_H-M   'P 1'
#
loop_
_entity.id
_entity.type
_entity.pdbx_description
1 polymer ?
#
loop_
_entity_poly.entity_id
_entity_poly.type
_entity_poly.pdbx_seq_one_letter_code
_entity_poly.pdbx_strand_id
1 'polypeptide(L)'
;MIFSKFFLKFKSYKNRENPLYEINPEEFILISKNLMETSSTVHKLLGIIMASGIPLSHLKNLNTKTPHNFKSNRLSYILDNGLMLKTYSLVPSNGISKCIENLNKNELLSIDARKINYVAKNIFDFNITTKQLKIAYSLIVKSKEKLKASKYTKNPGNIRTTENPCILDLGEKLDYINLFKPVKPNENNLNYYKNSMHKNTYTIANLISNFFSGNEPCKNLYNLKLYINANLRKLGIYKSTSKLQKQIFSKIFLVD
;
A
#
# COMPACT_ATOMS: atom_id res chain seq x y z
N MET A 1 33.00 -10.79 -29.93
CA MET A 1 33.65 -9.65 -29.26
C MET A 1 32.55 -8.71 -28.77
N ILE A 2 32.32 -8.69 -27.46
CA ILE A 2 31.17 -8.04 -26.81
C ILE A 2 31.63 -6.66 -26.32
N PHE A 3 31.04 -5.58 -26.83
CA PHE A 3 31.15 -4.26 -26.21
C PHE A 3 29.88 -3.99 -25.40
N SER A 4 29.90 -4.36 -24.13
CA SER A 4 28.92 -3.87 -23.16
C SER A 4 29.35 -2.46 -22.72
N LYS A 5 28.51 -1.47 -23.03
CA LYS A 5 28.64 -0.11 -22.50
C LYS A 5 28.42 -0.15 -20.98
N PHE A 6 29.52 -0.16 -20.23
CA PHE A 6 29.52 0.12 -18.80
C PHE A 6 29.13 1.58 -18.59
N PHE A 7 27.89 1.84 -18.21
CA PHE A 7 27.53 3.13 -17.62
C PHE A 7 28.07 3.16 -16.19
N LEU A 8 29.24 3.79 -16.01
CA LEU A 8 29.73 4.24 -14.72
C LEU A 8 28.68 5.18 -14.10
N LYS A 9 27.94 4.69 -13.10
CA LYS A 9 27.13 5.53 -12.20
C LYS A 9 28.09 6.42 -11.42
N PHE A 10 28.34 7.63 -11.93
CA PHE A 10 28.93 8.70 -11.15
C PHE A 10 28.03 8.98 -9.95
N LYS A 11 28.45 8.55 -8.77
CA LYS A 11 27.95 9.09 -7.50
C LYS A 11 28.50 10.51 -7.37
N SER A 12 27.77 11.49 -7.91
CA SER A 12 28.02 12.87 -7.52
C SER A 12 27.53 13.03 -6.07
N TYR A 13 28.46 13.23 -5.13
CA TYR A 13 28.15 13.85 -3.85
C TYR A 13 27.74 15.31 -4.14
N LYS A 14 26.48 15.52 -4.52
CA LYS A 14 25.88 16.85 -4.56
C LYS A 14 25.49 17.23 -3.14
N ASN A 15 25.80 18.46 -2.77
CA ASN A 15 25.42 19.13 -1.52
C ASN A 15 24.00 18.73 -1.08
N ARG A 16 23.83 18.46 0.22
CA ARG A 16 22.53 18.15 0.85
C ARG A 16 21.65 19.40 0.92
N GLU A 17 21.26 19.95 -0.22
CA GLU A 17 20.03 20.72 -0.29
C GLU A 17 18.90 19.72 -0.01
N ASN A 18 18.02 20.03 0.95
CA ASN A 18 16.85 19.21 1.17
C ASN A 18 16.01 19.26 -0.12
N PRO A 19 15.88 18.15 -0.87
CA PRO A 19 15.13 18.18 -2.12
C PRO A 19 13.69 18.64 -1.85
N LEU A 20 13.20 19.55 -2.68
CA LEU A 20 11.81 19.97 -2.65
C LEU A 20 10.95 18.84 -3.24
N TYR A 21 10.00 18.35 -2.46
CA TYR A 21 9.03 17.34 -2.90
C TYR A 21 7.71 18.03 -3.23
N GLU A 22 7.27 17.88 -4.48
CA GLU A 22 5.96 18.33 -4.91
C GLU A 22 4.95 17.18 -4.76
N ILE A 23 3.79 17.49 -4.18
CA ILE A 23 2.72 16.53 -3.95
C ILE A 23 1.46 17.04 -4.62
N ASN A 24 0.92 16.25 -5.53
CA ASN A 24 -0.43 16.46 -6.06
C ASN A 24 -1.46 15.98 -5.02
N PRO A 25 -2.36 16.86 -4.52
CA PRO A 25 -3.35 16.46 -3.53
C PRO A 25 -4.29 15.33 -3.97
N GLU A 26 -4.70 15.31 -5.24
CA GLU A 26 -5.68 14.34 -5.73
C GLU A 26 -5.04 12.96 -5.92
N GLU A 27 -3.82 12.89 -6.48
CA GLU A 27 -3.04 11.63 -6.53
C GLU A 27 -2.75 11.09 -5.13
N PHE A 28 -2.38 11.98 -4.20
CA PHE A 28 -2.10 11.62 -2.81
C PHE A 28 -3.33 10.99 -2.14
N ILE A 29 -4.52 11.57 -2.34
CA ILE A 29 -5.78 11.06 -1.80
C ILE A 29 -6.15 9.74 -2.46
N LEU A 30 -6.06 9.64 -3.79
CA LEU A 30 -6.37 8.43 -4.55
C LEU A 30 -5.51 7.24 -4.12
N ILE A 31 -4.21 7.45 -4.00
CA ILE A 31 -3.26 6.44 -3.52
C ILE A 31 -3.60 6.04 -2.08
N SER A 32 -3.85 7.01 -1.19
CA SER A 32 -4.19 6.72 0.21
C SER A 32 -5.42 5.81 0.32
N LYS A 33 -6.45 6.08 -0.50
CA LYS A 33 -7.67 5.27 -0.55
C LYS A 33 -7.38 3.84 -0.99
N ASN A 34 -6.67 3.65 -2.10
CA ASN A 34 -6.37 2.32 -2.62
C ASN A 34 -5.47 1.51 -1.68
N LEU A 35 -4.51 2.15 -1.00
CA LEU A 35 -3.65 1.50 -0.02
C LEU A 35 -4.41 0.94 1.19
N MET A 36 -5.44 1.65 1.66
CA MET A 36 -6.29 1.21 2.76
C MET A 36 -7.14 -0.01 2.43
N GLU A 37 -7.49 -0.21 1.15
CA GLU A 37 -8.27 -1.37 0.68
C GLU A 37 -7.42 -2.65 0.55
N THR A 38 -6.09 -2.55 0.71
CA THR A 38 -5.21 -3.72 0.61
C THR A 38 -5.32 -4.63 1.83
N SER A 39 -4.88 -5.88 1.68
CA SER A 39 -4.72 -6.83 2.81
C SER A 39 -3.38 -6.67 3.56
N SER A 40 -2.42 -5.91 3.01
CA SER A 40 -1.09 -5.75 3.59
C SER A 40 -1.09 -4.70 4.70
N THR A 41 -0.69 -5.09 5.91
CA THR A 41 -0.60 -4.17 7.08
C THR A 41 0.30 -2.97 6.79
N VAL A 42 1.43 -3.15 6.06
CA VAL A 42 2.34 -2.05 5.70
C VAL A 42 1.67 -1.04 4.75
N HIS A 43 0.96 -1.52 3.74
CA HIS A 43 0.24 -0.65 2.79
C HIS A 43 -0.93 0.06 3.48
N LYS A 44 -1.73 -0.65 4.30
CA LYS A 44 -2.78 -0.04 5.11
C LYS A 44 -2.25 1.09 6.01
N LEU A 45 -1.14 0.85 6.72
CA LEU A 45 -0.51 1.87 7.56
C LEU A 45 -0.10 3.10 6.77
N LEU A 46 0.51 2.92 5.59
CA LEU A 46 0.85 4.03 4.71
C LEU A 46 -0.40 4.83 4.32
N GLY A 47 -1.45 4.13 3.86
CA GLY A 47 -2.73 4.74 3.49
C GLY A 47 -3.37 5.53 4.63
N ILE A 48 -3.41 4.98 5.85
CA ILE A 48 -3.96 5.65 7.03
C ILE A 48 -3.15 6.91 7.37
N ILE A 49 -1.81 6.83 7.38
CA ILE A 49 -0.93 7.99 7.66
C ILE A 49 -1.20 9.11 6.65
N MET A 50 -1.29 8.78 5.36
CA MET A 50 -1.59 9.74 4.31
C MET A 50 -2.99 10.33 4.48
N ALA A 51 -4.00 9.50 4.72
CA ALA A 51 -5.40 9.93 4.79
C ALA A 51 -5.77 10.75 6.04
N SER A 52 -5.09 10.54 7.16
CA SER A 52 -5.48 11.10 8.47
C SER A 52 -4.40 11.92 9.18
N GLY A 53 -3.14 11.84 8.73
CA GLY A 53 -2.01 12.46 9.41
C GLY A 53 -1.67 11.85 10.78
N ILE A 54 -2.31 10.73 11.16
CA ILE A 54 -1.99 10.03 12.41
C ILE A 54 -0.57 9.46 12.29
N PRO A 55 0.34 9.78 13.22
CA PRO A 55 1.71 9.28 13.15
C PRO A 55 1.75 7.77 13.41
N LEU A 56 2.72 7.08 12.82
CA LEU A 56 2.93 5.64 13.00
C LEU A 56 3.03 5.23 14.48
N SER A 57 3.65 6.05 15.32
CA SER A 57 3.76 5.78 16.76
C SER A 57 2.39 5.66 17.45
N HIS A 58 1.40 6.41 16.98
CA HIS A 58 0.02 6.29 17.48
C HIS A 58 -0.68 5.07 16.90
N LEU A 59 -0.48 4.77 15.61
CA LEU A 59 -1.09 3.57 14.99
C LEU A 59 -0.56 2.25 15.53
N LYS A 60 0.67 2.23 16.07
CA LYS A 60 1.25 1.07 16.76
C LYS A 60 0.67 0.83 18.16
N ASN A 61 -0.11 1.76 18.67
CA ASN A 61 -0.75 1.65 19.97
C ASN A 61 -1.93 0.67 19.88
N LEU A 62 -1.83 -0.48 20.57
CA LEU A 62 -2.70 -1.64 20.37
C LEU A 62 -4.16 -1.42 20.79
N ASN A 63 -4.42 -0.45 21.67
CA ASN A 63 -5.77 -0.12 22.12
C ASN A 63 -6.28 1.19 21.52
N THR A 64 -5.71 1.61 20.38
CA THR A 64 -6.26 2.76 19.64
C THR A 64 -7.73 2.49 19.30
N LYS A 65 -8.63 3.27 19.90
CA LYS A 65 -10.07 3.20 19.62
C LYS A 65 -10.47 4.34 18.72
N THR A 66 -11.30 4.06 17.72
CA THR A 66 -11.89 5.07 16.83
C THR A 66 -13.38 5.15 17.09
N PRO A 67 -13.85 5.98 18.04
CA PRO A 67 -15.28 6.15 18.26
C PRO A 67 -15.98 6.60 16.98
N HIS A 68 -17.26 6.23 16.83
CA HIS A 68 -18.04 6.50 15.64
C HIS A 68 -18.03 8.00 15.31
N ASN A 69 -17.65 8.36 14.09
CA ASN A 69 -17.58 9.75 13.65
C ASN A 69 -18.84 10.10 12.85
N PHE A 70 -19.69 10.97 13.40
CA PHE A 70 -20.90 11.46 12.70
C PHE A 70 -20.57 12.35 11.49
N LYS A 71 -19.36 12.94 11.44
CA LYS A 71 -18.89 13.77 10.33
C LYS A 71 -17.91 12.98 9.46
N SER A 72 -18.11 13.03 8.14
CA SER A 72 -17.32 12.27 7.17
C SER A 72 -15.85 12.73 7.06
N ASN A 73 -15.54 13.98 7.41
CA ASN A 73 -14.20 14.59 7.26
C ASN A 73 -13.44 14.78 8.58
N ARG A 74 -13.94 14.26 9.71
CA ARG A 74 -13.25 14.32 11.01
C ARG A 74 -13.14 12.94 11.61
N LEU A 75 -11.94 12.62 12.09
CA LEU A 75 -11.62 11.36 12.76
C LEU A 75 -11.20 11.67 14.20
N SER A 76 -11.92 11.06 15.14
CA SER A 76 -11.52 11.02 16.55
C SER A 76 -10.88 9.67 16.86
N TYR A 77 -9.80 9.67 17.64
CA TYR A 77 -9.16 8.45 18.10
C TYR A 77 -8.59 8.62 19.51
N ILE A 78 -8.56 7.54 20.29
CA ILE A 78 -8.13 7.53 21.70
C ILE A 78 -6.87 6.67 21.79
N LEU A 79 -5.82 7.19 22.45
CA LEU A 79 -4.57 6.46 22.73
C LEU A 79 -4.68 5.62 24.02
N ASP A 80 -3.73 4.72 24.28
CA ASP A 80 -3.70 3.89 25.50
C ASP A 80 -3.81 4.69 26.80
N ASN A 81 -3.22 5.90 26.84
CA ASN A 81 -3.27 6.77 28.01
C ASN A 81 -4.61 7.51 28.19
N GLY A 82 -5.64 7.16 27.40
CA GLY A 82 -6.95 7.78 27.43
C GLY A 82 -7.04 9.12 26.68
N LEU A 83 -5.94 9.63 26.11
CA LEU A 83 -5.94 10.90 25.39
C LEU A 83 -6.76 10.79 24.09
N MET A 84 -7.86 11.52 24.02
CA MET A 84 -8.65 11.66 22.80
C MET A 84 -8.07 12.76 21.90
N LEU A 85 -7.70 12.37 20.68
CA LEU A 85 -7.20 13.26 19.64
C LEU A 85 -8.22 13.36 18.51
N LYS A 86 -8.26 14.52 17.85
CA LYS A 86 -9.10 14.78 16.69
C LYS A 86 -8.24 15.25 15.53
N THR A 87 -8.48 14.68 14.36
CA THR A 87 -7.80 15.03 13.12
C THR A 87 -8.79 15.15 11.96
N TYR A 88 -8.39 15.83 10.90
CA TYR A 88 -9.16 15.83 9.65
C TYR A 88 -8.91 14.55 8.87
N SER A 89 -9.88 14.11 8.09
CA SER A 89 -9.71 12.97 7.19
C SER A 89 -9.85 13.42 5.75
N LEU A 90 -8.87 13.08 4.91
CA LEU A 90 -8.88 13.36 3.47
C LEU A 90 -9.79 12.39 2.68
N VAL A 91 -10.21 11.31 3.33
CA VAL A 91 -11.15 10.28 2.86
C VAL A 91 -12.20 10.06 3.96
N PRO A 92 -13.32 9.35 3.70
CA PRO A 92 -14.36 9.14 4.71
C PRO A 92 -13.80 8.55 6.01
N SER A 93 -14.01 9.25 7.13
CA SER A 93 -13.47 8.91 8.46
C SER A 93 -13.83 7.49 8.89
N ASN A 94 -15.04 7.03 8.59
CA ASN A 94 -15.49 5.66 8.88
C ASN A 94 -14.66 4.59 8.15
N GLY A 95 -14.18 4.88 6.93
CA GLY A 95 -13.28 3.99 6.21
C GLY A 95 -11.93 3.87 6.91
N ILE A 96 -11.40 4.99 7.43
CA ILE A 96 -10.16 5.00 8.21
C ILE A 96 -10.33 4.24 9.53
N SER A 97 -11.42 4.48 10.27
CA SER A 97 -11.73 3.77 11.53
C SER A 97 -11.74 2.25 11.31
N LYS A 98 -12.50 1.77 10.33
CA LYS A 98 -12.54 0.35 9.97
C LYS A 98 -11.16 -0.19 9.61
N CYS A 99 -10.33 0.59 8.92
CA CYS A 99 -8.98 0.17 8.57
C CYS A 99 -8.09 0.04 9.81
N ILE A 100 -8.16 0.98 10.75
CA ILE A 100 -7.40 0.96 12.02
C ILE A 100 -7.82 -0.25 12.86
N GLU A 101 -9.12 -0.49 13.00
CA GLU A 101 -9.68 -1.62 13.75
C GLU A 101 -9.27 -2.98 13.17
N ASN A 102 -9.15 -3.06 11.84
CA ASN A 102 -8.77 -4.28 11.11
C ASN A 102 -7.24 -4.43 10.88
N LEU A 103 -6.40 -3.64 11.54
CA LEU A 103 -4.94 -3.84 11.47
C LEU A 103 -4.55 -5.12 12.23
N ASN A 104 -3.63 -5.89 11.65
CA ASN A 104 -3.08 -7.05 12.33
C ASN A 104 -2.17 -6.60 13.49
N LYS A 105 -2.70 -6.66 14.71
CA LYS A 105 -2.03 -6.27 15.96
C LYS A 105 -0.72 -7.00 16.21
N ASN A 106 -0.63 -8.27 15.81
CA ASN A 106 0.57 -9.08 16.00
C ASN A 106 1.70 -8.62 15.07
N GLU A 107 1.36 -8.25 13.83
CA GLU A 107 2.35 -7.73 12.87
C GLU A 107 2.77 -6.29 13.17
N LEU A 108 1.84 -5.46 13.65
CA LEU A 108 2.01 -4.02 13.87
C LEU A 108 3.30 -3.64 14.61
N LEU A 109 3.61 -4.35 15.69
CA LEU A 109 4.77 -4.07 16.53
C LEU A 109 6.08 -4.21 15.75
N SER A 110 6.15 -5.20 14.86
CA SER A 110 7.34 -5.54 14.06
C SER A 110 7.60 -4.63 12.85
N ILE A 111 6.63 -3.78 12.47
CA ILE A 111 6.73 -2.95 11.26
C ILE A 111 7.57 -1.71 11.53
N ASP A 112 8.79 -1.69 11.00
CA ASP A 112 9.67 -0.52 11.04
C ASP A 112 9.21 0.57 10.04
N ALA A 113 9.38 1.85 10.39
CA ALA A 113 9.08 2.98 9.52
C ALA A 113 9.81 2.90 8.18
N ARG A 114 11.01 2.29 8.13
CA ARG A 114 11.77 2.03 6.90
C ARG A 114 11.00 1.18 5.89
N LYS A 115 10.20 0.20 6.34
CA LYS A 115 9.36 -0.61 5.45
C LYS A 115 8.27 0.25 4.80
N ILE A 116 7.64 1.12 5.57
CA ILE A 116 6.61 2.05 5.08
C ILE A 116 7.22 3.08 4.12
N ASN A 117 8.37 3.66 4.48
CA ASN A 117 9.09 4.61 3.62
C ASN A 117 9.54 3.95 2.30
N TYR A 118 9.91 2.66 2.32
CA TYR A 118 10.26 1.91 1.11
C TYR A 118 9.06 1.77 0.16
N VAL A 119 7.88 1.43 0.69
CA VAL A 119 6.65 1.37 -0.11
C VAL A 119 6.31 2.76 -0.66
N ALA A 120 6.38 3.80 0.18
CA ALA A 120 6.13 5.17 -0.25
C ALA A 120 7.09 5.61 -1.37
N LYS A 121 8.38 5.29 -1.24
CA LYS A 121 9.38 5.55 -2.29
C LYS A 121 9.01 4.90 -3.62
N ASN A 122 8.55 3.65 -3.61
CA ASN A 122 8.20 2.95 -4.86
C ASN A 122 6.93 3.51 -5.51
N ILE A 123 6.05 4.12 -4.72
CA ILE A 123 4.82 4.74 -5.23
C ILE A 123 5.11 6.15 -5.78
N PHE A 124 5.86 6.96 -5.04
CA PHE A 124 6.14 8.36 -5.38
C PHE A 124 7.39 8.55 -6.25
N ASP A 125 8.20 7.51 -6.46
CA ASP A 125 9.48 7.54 -7.18
C ASP A 125 10.58 8.44 -6.58
N PHE A 126 10.35 8.98 -5.38
CA PHE A 126 11.36 9.71 -4.61
C PHE A 126 11.37 9.28 -3.14
N ASN A 127 12.50 9.52 -2.47
CA ASN A 127 12.66 9.14 -1.06
C ASN A 127 11.80 10.05 -0.17
N ILE A 128 10.63 9.59 0.25
CA ILE A 128 9.76 10.30 1.18
C ILE A 128 9.56 9.50 2.48
N THR A 129 9.56 10.20 3.61
CA THR A 129 9.35 9.62 4.93
C THR A 129 7.92 9.78 5.43
N THR A 130 7.49 8.94 6.37
CA THR A 130 6.19 9.11 7.07
C THR A 130 6.02 10.47 7.75
N LYS A 131 7.11 11.08 8.25
CA LYS A 131 7.09 12.45 8.79
C LYS A 131 6.77 13.48 7.71
N GLN A 132 7.36 13.32 6.53
CA GLN A 132 7.10 14.16 5.37
C GLN A 132 5.69 13.96 4.82
N LEU A 133 5.20 12.73 4.73
CA LEU A 133 3.81 12.45 4.34
C LEU A 133 2.79 13.13 5.27
N LYS A 134 3.08 13.20 6.58
CA LYS A 134 2.25 13.96 7.54
C LYS A 134 2.26 15.47 7.26
N ILE A 135 3.39 16.03 6.83
CA ILE A 135 3.48 17.43 6.41
C ILE A 135 2.66 17.64 5.13
N ALA A 136 2.79 16.76 4.13
CA ALA A 136 1.98 16.80 2.91
C ALA A 136 0.48 16.78 3.22
N TYR A 137 0.03 15.82 4.04
CA TYR A 137 -1.34 15.76 4.57
C TYR A 137 -1.78 17.10 5.19
N SER A 138 -0.93 17.68 6.04
CA SER A 138 -1.26 18.93 6.75
C SER A 138 -1.43 20.11 5.79
N LEU A 139 -0.62 20.17 4.72
CA LEU A 139 -0.74 21.17 3.66
C LEU A 139 -2.04 21.00 2.87
N ILE A 140 -2.40 19.76 2.52
CA ILE A 140 -3.64 19.45 1.78
C ILE A 140 -4.89 19.78 2.62
N VAL A 141 -4.90 19.44 3.91
CA VAL A 141 -6.02 19.81 4.79
C VAL A 141 -6.14 21.33 4.88
N LYS A 142 -5.01 22.05 5.05
CA LYS A 142 -5.01 23.50 5.13
C LYS A 142 -5.59 24.14 3.87
N SER A 143 -5.26 23.63 2.68
CA SER A 143 -5.80 24.15 1.42
C SER A 143 -7.31 23.85 1.28
N LYS A 144 -7.76 22.63 1.56
CA LYS A 144 -9.19 22.24 1.42
C LYS A 144 -10.10 22.97 2.42
N GLU A 145 -9.65 23.18 3.66
CA GLU A 145 -10.47 23.80 4.71
C GLU A 145 -10.31 25.33 4.78
N LYS A 146 -9.53 25.95 3.89
CA LYS A 146 -9.22 27.40 3.90
C LYS A 146 -8.77 27.92 5.28
N LEU A 147 -8.09 27.08 6.07
CA LEU A 147 -7.78 27.38 7.47
C LEU A 147 -6.70 28.48 7.59
N LYS A 148 -7.04 29.56 8.31
CA LYS A 148 -6.18 30.74 8.46
C LYS A 148 -5.01 30.64 9.46
N ALA A 149 -4.86 29.58 10.29
CA ALA A 149 -3.94 29.66 11.45
C ALA A 149 -3.03 28.45 11.79
N SER A 150 -1.86 28.82 12.32
CA SER A 150 -0.71 28.19 13.01
C SER A 150 -0.66 26.71 13.45
N LYS A 151 -1.74 25.91 13.39
CA LYS A 151 -1.71 24.53 13.93
C LYS A 151 -0.99 23.52 13.03
N TYR A 152 -0.81 23.86 11.76
CA TYR A 152 -0.20 23.02 10.72
C TYR A 152 1.15 23.56 10.21
N THR A 153 1.77 24.52 10.90
CA THR A 153 2.78 25.42 10.32
C THR A 153 4.25 25.04 10.49
N LYS A 154 4.58 23.84 10.96
CA LYS A 154 5.97 23.37 10.90
C LYS A 154 6.22 22.63 9.57
N ASN A 155 6.15 23.37 8.46
CA ASN A 155 6.74 22.90 7.21
C ASN A 155 8.23 23.33 7.22
N PRO A 156 9.19 22.39 7.26
CA PRO A 156 10.60 22.72 7.13
C PRO A 156 10.99 23.23 5.73
N GLY A 157 10.02 23.40 4.81
CA GLY A 157 10.19 24.02 3.50
C GLY A 157 10.47 23.03 2.37
N ASN A 158 10.57 21.73 2.66
CA ASN A 158 10.93 20.71 1.66
C ASN A 158 9.72 19.98 1.06
N ILE A 159 8.48 20.34 1.40
CA ILE A 159 7.28 19.80 0.75
C ILE A 159 6.37 20.94 0.32
N ARG A 160 5.85 20.84 -0.90
CA ARG A 160 4.87 21.77 -1.46
C ARG A 160 3.74 21.00 -2.15
N THR A 161 2.53 21.54 -2.10
CA THR A 161 1.42 21.03 -2.92
C THR A 161 1.46 21.65 -4.31
N THR A 162 1.23 20.84 -5.34
CA THR A 162 1.18 21.26 -6.75
C THR A 162 -0.10 20.73 -7.40
N GLU A 163 -0.52 21.34 -8.51
CA GLU A 163 -1.60 20.81 -9.35
C GLU A 163 -1.08 19.86 -10.43
N ASN A 164 0.24 19.89 -10.69
CA ASN A 164 0.88 19.02 -11.66
C ASN A 164 0.87 17.57 -11.16
N PRO A 165 0.74 16.57 -12.05
CA PRO A 165 1.01 15.17 -11.71
C PRO A 165 2.41 15.02 -11.12
N CYS A 166 2.55 14.27 -10.02
CA CYS A 166 3.83 14.06 -9.35
C CYS A 166 4.25 12.58 -9.32
N ILE A 167 3.32 11.66 -9.55
CA ILE A 167 3.58 10.22 -9.63
C ILE A 167 3.74 9.82 -11.10
N LEU A 168 4.89 9.25 -11.44
CA LEU A 168 5.10 8.68 -12.77
C LEU A 168 4.28 7.40 -12.91
N ASP A 169 3.63 7.25 -14.06
CA ASP A 169 2.84 6.06 -14.42
C ASP A 169 1.84 5.65 -13.31
N LEU A 170 1.01 6.61 -12.86
CA LEU A 170 0.04 6.41 -11.79
C LEU A 170 -0.81 5.13 -11.97
N GLY A 171 -1.18 4.80 -13.21
CA GLY A 171 -1.87 3.55 -13.53
C GLY A 171 -1.09 2.30 -13.10
N GLU A 172 0.19 2.21 -13.43
CA GLU A 172 1.06 1.10 -13.01
C GLU A 172 1.22 1.04 -11.48
N LYS A 173 1.27 2.20 -10.81
CA LYS A 173 1.32 2.25 -9.33
C LYS A 173 0.03 1.70 -8.71
N LEU A 174 -1.12 2.03 -9.30
CA LEU A 174 -2.41 1.51 -8.86
C LEU A 174 -2.51 0.00 -9.13
N ASP A 175 -2.06 -0.48 -10.28
CA ASP A 175 -1.98 -1.92 -10.58
C ASP A 175 -1.11 -2.66 -9.56
N TYR A 176 0.05 -2.09 -9.21
CA TYR A 176 0.90 -2.63 -8.16
C TYR A 176 0.17 -2.71 -6.80
N ILE A 177 -0.52 -1.65 -6.39
CA ILE A 177 -1.29 -1.63 -5.13
C ILE A 177 -2.42 -2.67 -5.17
N ASN A 178 -3.10 -2.80 -6.31
CA ASN A 178 -4.21 -3.74 -6.52
C ASN A 178 -3.77 -5.20 -6.33
N LEU A 179 -2.51 -5.55 -6.59
CA LEU A 179 -1.98 -6.90 -6.30
C LEU A 179 -2.08 -7.29 -4.81
N PHE A 180 -2.18 -6.31 -3.90
CA PHE A 180 -2.31 -6.54 -2.46
C PHE A 180 -3.75 -6.54 -1.97
N LYS A 181 -4.75 -6.23 -2.81
CA LYS A 181 -6.16 -6.31 -2.43
C LYS A 181 -6.55 -7.77 -2.14
N PRO A 182 -7.42 -8.01 -1.15
CA PRO A 182 -7.93 -9.35 -0.90
C PRO A 182 -8.70 -9.83 -2.13
N VAL A 183 -8.48 -11.08 -2.53
CA VAL A 183 -9.19 -11.70 -3.66
C VAL A 183 -9.82 -13.00 -3.21
N LYS A 184 -10.91 -13.40 -3.89
CA LYS A 184 -11.52 -14.71 -3.76
C LYS A 184 -11.55 -15.38 -5.14
N PRO A 185 -11.08 -16.63 -5.28
CA PRO A 185 -11.16 -17.33 -6.56
C PRO A 185 -12.62 -17.63 -6.92
N ASN A 186 -12.96 -17.55 -8.20
CA ASN A 186 -14.17 -18.16 -8.73
C ASN A 186 -14.02 -19.68 -8.67
N GLU A 187 -14.83 -20.33 -7.84
CA GLU A 187 -14.70 -21.76 -7.53
C GLU A 187 -14.97 -22.64 -8.77
N ASN A 188 -15.92 -22.27 -9.62
CA ASN A 188 -16.23 -23.01 -10.85
C ASN A 188 -15.05 -22.98 -11.82
N ASN A 189 -14.48 -21.80 -12.07
CA ASN A 189 -13.33 -21.65 -12.95
C ASN A 189 -12.10 -22.34 -12.37
N LEU A 190 -11.87 -22.22 -11.06
CA LEU A 190 -10.78 -22.93 -10.39
C LEU A 190 -10.91 -24.45 -10.55
N ASN A 191 -12.10 -25.01 -10.34
CA ASN A 191 -12.37 -26.44 -10.51
C ASN A 191 -12.17 -26.90 -11.96
N TYR A 192 -12.56 -26.10 -12.94
CA TYR A 192 -12.25 -26.37 -14.35
C TYR A 192 -10.74 -26.54 -14.59
N TYR A 193 -9.91 -25.61 -14.10
CA TYR A 193 -8.46 -25.71 -14.27
C TYR A 193 -7.82 -26.85 -13.45
N LYS A 194 -8.39 -27.18 -12.29
CA LYS A 194 -7.96 -28.35 -11.48
C LYS A 194 -8.25 -29.68 -12.17
N ASN A 195 -9.11 -29.72 -13.19
CA ASN A 195 -9.39 -30.92 -13.98
C ASN A 195 -8.66 -30.91 -15.34
N SER A 196 -7.72 -29.98 -15.56
CA SER A 196 -6.98 -29.87 -16.83
C SER A 196 -6.04 -31.06 -17.05
N MET A 197 -6.00 -31.59 -18.28
CA MET A 197 -5.03 -32.61 -18.71
C MET A 197 -3.59 -32.06 -18.81
N HIS A 198 -3.41 -30.74 -18.84
CA HIS A 198 -2.08 -30.13 -18.91
C HIS A 198 -1.45 -30.04 -17.52
N LYS A 199 -0.41 -30.82 -17.28
CA LYS A 199 0.29 -30.94 -15.98
C LYS A 199 0.56 -29.59 -15.30
N ASN A 200 1.14 -28.62 -16.01
CA ASN A 200 1.46 -27.31 -15.42
C ASN A 200 0.21 -26.51 -15.03
N THR A 201 -0.84 -26.57 -15.86
CA THR A 201 -2.13 -25.90 -15.60
C THR A 201 -2.79 -26.49 -14.36
N TYR A 202 -2.88 -27.82 -14.31
CA TYR A 202 -3.37 -28.59 -13.17
C TYR A 202 -2.58 -28.26 -11.88
N THR A 203 -1.25 -28.29 -11.95
CA THR A 203 -0.39 -28.01 -10.79
C THR A 203 -0.60 -26.59 -10.27
N ILE A 204 -0.64 -25.59 -11.16
CA ILE A 204 -0.89 -24.18 -10.75
C ILE A 204 -2.27 -24.05 -10.11
N ALA A 205 -3.31 -24.65 -10.69
CA ALA A 205 -4.67 -24.57 -10.14
C ALA A 205 -4.77 -25.22 -8.75
N ASN A 206 -4.11 -26.36 -8.52
CA ASN A 206 -4.07 -26.95 -7.19
C ASN A 206 -3.29 -26.10 -6.19
N LEU A 207 -2.19 -25.47 -6.60
CA LEU A 207 -1.48 -24.52 -5.73
C LEU A 207 -2.35 -23.30 -5.37
N ILE A 208 -3.15 -22.80 -6.32
CA ILE A 208 -4.15 -21.76 -6.02
C ILE A 208 -5.14 -22.27 -4.98
N SER A 209 -5.75 -23.43 -5.20
CA SER A 209 -6.69 -24.05 -4.25
C SER A 209 -6.09 -24.15 -2.85
N ASN A 210 -4.87 -24.69 -2.73
CA ASN A 210 -4.17 -24.87 -1.46
C ASN A 210 -3.86 -23.54 -0.77
N PHE A 211 -3.48 -22.51 -1.54
CA PHE A 211 -3.23 -21.19 -0.98
C PHE A 211 -4.48 -20.61 -0.33
N PHE A 212 -5.67 -20.78 -0.92
CA PHE A 212 -6.91 -20.24 -0.35
C PHE A 212 -7.53 -21.11 0.75
N SER A 213 -7.39 -22.44 0.68
CA SER A 213 -7.90 -23.34 1.72
C SER A 213 -7.00 -23.41 2.96
N GLY A 214 -5.71 -23.10 2.84
CA GLY A 214 -4.77 -23.13 3.95
C GLY A 214 -4.86 -21.91 4.88
N ASN A 215 -4.05 -21.91 5.94
CA ASN A 215 -3.98 -20.83 6.93
C ASN A 215 -3.06 -19.66 6.51
N GLU A 216 -2.65 -19.59 5.24
CA GLU A 216 -1.77 -18.53 4.75
C GLU A 216 -2.39 -17.13 5.00
N PRO A 217 -1.66 -16.19 5.62
CA PRO A 217 -2.15 -14.84 5.83
C PRO A 217 -2.18 -14.05 4.52
N CYS A 218 -2.96 -12.96 4.48
CA CYS A 218 -2.97 -12.00 3.37
C CYS A 218 -3.24 -12.65 1.99
N LYS A 219 -4.48 -13.15 1.79
CA LYS A 219 -4.96 -13.78 0.55
C LYS A 219 -5.10 -12.78 -0.61
N ASN A 220 -3.97 -12.40 -1.20
CA ASN A 220 -3.87 -11.46 -2.32
C ASN A 220 -3.04 -12.04 -3.48
N LEU A 221 -3.10 -11.40 -4.65
CA LEU A 221 -2.43 -11.89 -5.88
C LEU A 221 -0.90 -11.85 -5.77
N TYR A 222 -0.34 -10.86 -5.07
CA TYR A 222 1.11 -10.76 -4.86
C TYR A 222 1.64 -11.99 -4.11
N ASN A 223 1.03 -12.32 -2.97
CA ASN A 223 1.42 -13.45 -2.14
C ASN A 223 1.12 -14.79 -2.82
N LEU A 224 -0.01 -14.89 -3.52
CA LEU A 224 -0.33 -16.07 -4.32
C LEU A 224 0.76 -16.36 -5.37
N LYS A 225 1.23 -15.32 -6.08
CA LYS A 225 2.31 -15.46 -7.07
C LYS A 225 3.61 -15.94 -6.42
N LEU A 226 3.97 -15.39 -5.26
CA LEU A 226 5.15 -15.85 -4.51
C LEU A 226 5.01 -17.31 -4.06
N TYR A 227 3.85 -17.67 -3.50
CA TYR A 227 3.53 -19.01 -3.05
C TYR A 227 3.63 -20.03 -4.19
N ILE A 228 3.02 -19.73 -5.34
CA ILE A 228 3.07 -20.61 -6.52
C ILE A 228 4.52 -20.77 -6.99
N ASN A 229 5.26 -19.67 -7.14
CA ASN A 229 6.65 -19.74 -7.63
C ASN A 229 7.56 -20.52 -6.69
N ALA A 230 7.41 -20.36 -5.38
CA ALA A 230 8.18 -21.11 -4.39
C ALA A 230 7.87 -22.62 -4.48
N ASN A 231 6.61 -22.99 -4.62
CA ASN A 231 6.21 -24.41 -4.70
C ASN A 231 6.54 -25.04 -6.06
N LEU A 232 6.40 -24.32 -7.18
CA LEU A 232 6.84 -24.81 -8.49
C LEU A 232 8.34 -25.11 -8.52
N ARG A 233 9.17 -24.27 -7.86
CA ARG A 233 10.62 -24.53 -7.72
C ARG A 233 10.90 -25.80 -6.93
N LYS A 234 10.16 -26.04 -5.84
CA LYS A 234 10.28 -27.29 -5.05
C LYS A 234 9.93 -28.53 -5.88
N LEU A 235 9.01 -28.39 -6.83
CA LEU A 235 8.59 -29.45 -7.75
C LEU A 235 9.51 -29.61 -8.98
N GLY A 236 10.65 -28.91 -9.03
CA GLY A 236 11.60 -28.97 -10.15
C GLY A 236 11.12 -28.26 -11.43
N ILE A 237 10.06 -27.43 -11.34
CA ILE A 237 9.53 -26.66 -12.48
C ILE A 237 10.23 -25.31 -12.51
N TYR A 238 11.34 -25.23 -13.24
CA TYR A 238 12.15 -24.01 -13.36
C TYR A 238 11.82 -23.15 -14.59
N LYS A 239 11.00 -23.66 -15.53
CA LYS A 239 10.58 -22.89 -16.72
C LYS A 239 9.70 -21.71 -16.32
N SER A 240 9.77 -20.61 -17.09
CA SER A 240 8.92 -19.43 -16.87
C SER A 240 7.45 -19.80 -17.08
N THR A 241 6.72 -19.99 -15.98
CA THR A 241 5.27 -20.19 -15.97
C THR A 241 4.50 -18.88 -15.91
N SER A 242 5.17 -17.73 -15.98
CA SER A 242 4.54 -16.42 -15.77
C SER A 242 3.41 -16.13 -16.77
N LYS A 243 3.56 -16.51 -18.04
CA LYS A 243 2.51 -16.30 -19.06
C LYS A 243 1.27 -17.14 -18.75
N LEU A 244 1.49 -18.42 -18.38
CA LEU A 244 0.42 -19.34 -18.01
C LEU A 244 -0.29 -18.91 -16.72
N GLN A 245 0.47 -18.50 -15.70
CA GLN A 245 -0.10 -17.96 -14.45
C GLN A 245 -0.99 -16.75 -14.74
N LYS A 246 -0.56 -15.80 -15.57
CA LYS A 246 -1.38 -14.65 -15.97
C LYS A 246 -2.70 -15.07 -16.62
N GLN A 247 -2.65 -16.01 -17.57
CA GLN A 247 -3.84 -16.54 -18.26
C GLN A 247 -4.82 -17.23 -17.31
N ILE A 248 -4.29 -18.03 -16.37
CA ILE A 248 -5.11 -18.71 -15.36
C ILE A 248 -5.72 -17.67 -14.40
N PHE A 249 -4.91 -16.73 -13.92
CA PHE A 249 -5.36 -15.70 -12.98
C PHE A 249 -6.49 -14.85 -13.56
N SER A 250 -6.38 -14.41 -14.82
CA SER A 250 -7.42 -13.59 -15.48
C SER A 250 -8.75 -14.32 -15.67
N LYS A 251 -8.79 -15.63 -15.48
CA LYS A 251 -10.01 -16.45 -15.58
C LYS A 251 -10.54 -16.85 -14.21
N ILE A 252 -9.67 -17.04 -13.23
CA ILE A 252 -10.07 -17.44 -11.87
C ILE A 252 -10.45 -16.25 -11.02
N PHE A 253 -9.67 -15.17 -11.09
CA PHE A 253 -9.95 -13.94 -10.37
C PHE A 253 -10.63 -13.01 -11.36
N LEU A 254 -11.92 -12.76 -11.13
CA LEU A 254 -12.63 -11.68 -11.78
C LEU A 254 -12.05 -10.38 -11.21
N VAL A 255 -10.91 -9.98 -11.76
CA VAL A 255 -10.28 -8.71 -11.47
C VAL A 255 -10.90 -7.74 -12.46
N ASP A 256 -11.84 -6.92 -11.97
CA ASP A 256 -12.35 -5.77 -12.71
C ASP A 256 -11.24 -4.72 -12.89
#